data_AF-A0A5C8BDD3-F1
#
_entry.id   AF-A0A5C8BDD3-F1
#
_cell.length_a   1.000
_cell.length_b   1.000
_cell.length_c   1.000
_cell.angle_alpha   90.00
_cell.angle_beta   90.00
_cell.angle_gamma   90.00
#
_symmetry.space_group_name_H-M   'P 1'
#
loop_
_entity.id
_entity.type
_entity.pdbx_description
1 polymer ?
#
loop_
_entity_poly.entity_id
_entity_poly.type
_entity_poly.pdbx_seq_one_letter_code
_entity_poly.pdbx_strand_id
1 'polypeptide(L)'
;MKIGTQMDKVLTGLSSRPESVGSTKTPGKTASLDGGVGKSATVTLSETASLLSEDSAAFDAAKVARIKQAIDNGSYQVNAGAIADKLIGNAKELLQGRQG
;
A
#
# COMPACT_ATOMS: atom_id res chain seq x y z
N MET A 1 30.19 -16.51 38.81
CA MET A 1 29.22 -15.42 38.57
C MET A 1 29.97 -14.22 38.00
N LYS A 2 29.66 -13.81 36.76
CA LYS A 2 30.12 -12.54 36.19
C LYS A 2 29.02 -12.08 35.23
N ILE A 3 28.11 -11.27 35.75
CA ILE A 3 27.06 -10.58 34.97
C ILE A 3 27.69 -9.24 34.59
N GLY A 4 27.92 -9.04 33.29
CA GLY A 4 28.33 -7.76 32.73
C GLY A 4 27.18 -7.13 31.98
N THR A 5 26.56 -6.13 32.57
CA THR A 5 25.49 -5.29 32.02
C THR A 5 26.05 -4.30 31.00
N GLN A 6 25.64 -4.44 29.73
CA GLN A 6 25.84 -3.44 28.68
C GLN A 6 24.80 -2.33 28.86
N MET A 7 25.05 -1.40 29.77
CA MET A 7 24.27 -0.18 29.94
C MET A 7 25.24 0.99 29.97
N ASP A 8 25.75 1.38 28.80
CA ASP A 8 26.26 2.73 28.61
C ASP A 8 26.35 3.02 27.11
N LYS A 9 25.40 3.80 26.59
CA LYS A 9 25.62 4.94 25.67
C LYS A 9 24.27 5.46 25.16
N VAL A 10 23.39 5.83 26.09
CA VAL A 10 22.21 6.64 25.81
C VAL A 10 22.39 8.01 26.46
N LEU A 11 23.35 8.79 26.00
CA LEU A 11 23.21 10.25 26.03
C LEU A 11 24.23 10.96 25.14
N THR A 12 23.76 12.05 24.54
CA THR A 12 24.53 13.18 23.99
C THR A 12 24.69 13.19 22.47
N GLY A 13 24.02 14.14 21.82
CA GLY A 13 24.43 14.59 20.50
C GLY A 13 23.37 15.26 19.61
N LEU A 14 22.56 16.20 20.13
CA LEU A 14 22.00 17.24 19.27
C LEU A 14 23.15 18.15 18.80
N SER A 15 23.54 18.09 17.51
CA SER A 15 23.85 19.25 16.65
C SER A 15 24.52 18.85 15.32
N SER A 16 23.89 19.33 14.23
CA SER A 16 24.46 19.83 12.97
C SER A 16 25.43 18.98 12.10
N ARG A 17 24.86 18.54 10.96
CA ARG A 17 25.34 18.35 9.55
C ARG A 17 26.83 18.55 9.19
N PRO A 18 27.34 17.78 8.21
CA PRO A 18 27.65 18.39 6.90
C PRO A 18 27.22 17.52 5.69
N GLU A 19 27.35 18.12 4.51
CA GLU A 19 26.78 17.71 3.22
C GLU A 19 27.65 16.73 2.43
N SER A 20 27.11 16.29 1.27
CA SER A 20 27.80 15.88 0.03
C SER A 20 28.11 14.40 -0.22
N VAL A 21 27.45 13.90 -1.29
CA VAL A 21 27.91 13.00 -2.36
C VAL A 21 28.57 11.67 -2.00
N GLY A 22 27.92 10.57 -2.41
CA GLY A 22 28.56 9.26 -2.51
C GLY A 22 27.64 8.18 -3.09
N SER A 23 27.67 8.03 -4.41
CA SER A 23 27.02 6.95 -5.15
C SER A 23 27.52 5.57 -4.69
N THR A 24 26.64 4.66 -4.29
CA THR A 24 26.92 3.22 -4.29
C THR A 24 25.69 2.44 -4.75
N LYS A 25 25.85 1.76 -5.90
CA LYS A 25 24.94 0.74 -6.42
C LYS A 25 24.75 -0.37 -5.37
N THR A 26 23.53 -0.61 -4.93
CA THR A 26 23.17 -1.89 -4.30
C THR A 26 22.55 -2.79 -5.37
N PRO A 27 23.14 -3.96 -5.67
CA PRO A 27 22.60 -4.91 -6.64
C PRO A 27 21.32 -5.56 -6.11
N GLY A 28 20.50 -6.03 -7.04
CA GLY A 28 19.13 -6.46 -6.80
C GLY A 28 18.93 -7.47 -5.67
N LYS A 29 17.82 -7.27 -4.97
CA LYS A 29 17.07 -8.31 -4.26
C LYS A 29 15.60 -7.91 -4.24
N THR A 30 14.95 -7.90 -5.40
CA THR A 30 13.55 -8.32 -5.44
C THR A 30 13.56 -9.80 -5.79
N ALA A 31 14.04 -10.61 -4.84
CA ALA A 31 13.72 -12.02 -4.91
C ALA A 31 12.19 -12.10 -4.87
N SER A 32 11.62 -12.65 -5.95
CA SER A 32 10.22 -13.03 -5.99
C SER A 32 9.86 -13.69 -4.68
N LEU A 33 8.85 -13.15 -4.00
CA LEU A 33 8.10 -13.90 -3.00
C LEU A 33 7.25 -14.93 -3.75
N ASP A 34 7.92 -15.87 -4.42
CA ASP A 34 7.37 -17.20 -4.69
C ASP A 34 7.54 -18.01 -3.40
N GLY A 35 6.93 -17.50 -2.33
CA GLY A 35 6.72 -18.21 -1.10
C GLY A 35 5.27 -18.64 -1.16
N GLY A 36 5.04 -19.88 -1.58
CA GLY A 36 3.72 -20.47 -1.70
C GLY A 36 2.84 -20.08 -0.51
N VAL A 37 1.64 -19.59 -0.80
CA VAL A 37 0.65 -19.19 0.19
C VAL A 37 0.39 -20.39 1.09
N GLY A 38 1.06 -20.41 2.24
CA GLY A 38 0.84 -21.42 3.26
C GLY A 38 -0.63 -21.39 3.62
N LYS A 39 -1.30 -22.54 3.50
CA LYS A 39 -2.72 -22.77 3.80
C LYS A 39 -2.96 -22.67 5.32
N SER A 40 -2.67 -21.52 5.91
CA SER A 40 -2.86 -21.25 7.33
C SER A 40 -3.76 -20.03 7.45
N ALA A 41 -4.93 -20.25 8.04
CA ALA A 41 -6.10 -19.37 8.13
C ALA A 41 -6.95 -19.23 6.85
N THR A 42 -7.64 -20.30 6.46
CA THR A 42 -8.82 -20.17 5.59
C THR A 42 -9.99 -19.69 6.45
N VAL A 43 -10.40 -18.44 6.28
CA VAL A 43 -11.57 -17.85 6.98
C VAL A 43 -12.80 -18.12 6.11
N THR A 44 -13.83 -18.73 6.68
CA THR A 44 -15.12 -18.92 5.99
C THR A 44 -15.85 -17.59 5.92
N LEU A 45 -16.02 -17.05 4.71
CA LEU A 45 -16.85 -15.88 4.46
C LEU A 45 -18.33 -16.23 4.67
N SER A 46 -19.11 -15.29 5.21
CA SER A 46 -20.57 -15.38 5.23
C SER A 46 -21.12 -15.48 3.81
N GLU A 47 -22.22 -16.20 3.63
CA GLU A 47 -22.92 -16.35 2.35
C GLU A 47 -23.30 -14.98 1.75
N THR A 48 -23.64 -14.01 2.60
CA THR A 48 -23.88 -12.62 2.19
C THR A 48 -22.64 -11.90 1.64
N ALA A 49 -21.45 -12.18 2.19
CA ALA A 49 -20.20 -11.61 1.71
C ALA A 49 -19.72 -12.28 0.41
N SER A 50 -20.06 -13.57 0.23
CA SER A 50 -19.83 -14.28 -1.03
C SER A 50 -20.68 -13.69 -2.17
N LEU A 51 -21.95 -13.35 -1.91
CA LEU A 51 -22.82 -12.70 -2.88
C LEU A 51 -22.36 -11.27 -3.21
N LEU A 52 -21.83 -10.53 -2.24
CA LEU A 52 -21.24 -9.20 -2.48
C LEU A 52 -19.92 -9.26 -3.27
N SER A 53 -19.17 -10.37 -3.13
CA SER A 53 -17.92 -10.58 -3.87
C SER A 53 -18.14 -10.77 -5.37
N GLU A 54 -19.38 -11.00 -5.82
CA GLU A 54 -19.73 -11.02 -7.24
C GLU A 54 -19.69 -9.62 -7.90
N ASP A 55 -19.64 -8.55 -7.08
CA ASP A 55 -19.25 -7.21 -7.53
C ASP A 55 -17.71 -7.04 -7.55
N SER A 56 -16.96 -8.13 -7.75
CA SER A 56 -15.57 -8.00 -8.16
C SER A 56 -15.58 -7.39 -9.56
N ALA A 57 -15.37 -6.07 -9.65
CA ALA A 57 -15.21 -5.38 -10.93
C ALA A 57 -14.24 -6.18 -11.79
N ALA A 58 -14.79 -6.83 -12.84
CA ALA A 58 -14.01 -7.74 -13.66
C ALA A 58 -12.77 -7.01 -14.17
N PHE A 59 -11.60 -7.61 -13.95
CA PHE A 59 -10.34 -6.99 -14.35
C PHE A 59 -10.34 -6.80 -15.88
N ASP A 60 -10.44 -5.55 -16.31
CA ASP A 60 -10.45 -5.20 -17.73
C ASP A 60 -9.06 -4.76 -18.19
N ALA A 61 -8.30 -5.72 -18.71
CA ALA A 61 -6.96 -5.48 -19.24
C ALA A 61 -6.96 -4.46 -20.39
N ALA A 62 -8.01 -4.43 -21.21
CA ALA A 62 -8.12 -3.52 -22.34
C ALA A 62 -8.34 -2.07 -21.88
N LYS A 63 -9.18 -1.86 -20.85
CA LYS A 63 -9.33 -0.56 -20.20
C LYS A 63 -8.01 -0.07 -19.60
N VAL A 64 -7.28 -0.93 -18.89
CA VAL A 64 -5.98 -0.57 -18.30
C VAL A 64 -4.98 -0.15 -19.38
N ALA A 65 -4.89 -0.89 -20.49
CA ALA A 65 -3.99 -0.56 -21.59
C ALA A 65 -4.32 0.82 -22.21
N ARG A 66 -5.60 1.11 -22.44
CA ARG A 66 -6.04 2.41 -22.97
C ARG A 66 -5.70 3.58 -22.03
N ILE A 67 -5.92 3.40 -20.73
CA ILE A 67 -5.62 4.44 -19.74
C ILE A 67 -4.11 4.68 -19.66
N LYS A 68 -3.29 3.63 -19.66
CA LYS A 68 -1.82 3.76 -19.70
C LYS A 68 -1.36 4.58 -20.89
N GLN A 69 -1.84 4.24 -22.09
CA GLN A 69 -1.53 4.99 -23.30
C GLN A 69 -1.98 6.47 -23.21
N ALA A 70 -3.15 6.74 -22.63
CA ALA A 70 -3.63 8.11 -22.46
C ALA A 70 -2.74 8.92 -21.51
N ILE A 71 -2.19 8.29 -20.47
CA ILE A 71 -1.23 8.87 -19.53
C ILE A 71 0.12 9.13 -20.23
N ASP A 72 0.65 8.15 -20.95
CA ASP A 72 1.92 8.28 -21.69
C ASP A 72 1.87 9.40 -22.73
N ASN A 73 0.73 9.53 -23.43
CA ASN A 73 0.51 10.60 -24.41
C ASN A 73 0.15 11.96 -23.79
N GLY A 74 0.03 12.06 -22.46
CA GLY A 74 -0.33 13.30 -21.76
C GLY A 74 -1.77 13.78 -21.96
N SER A 75 -2.63 12.94 -22.54
CA SER A 75 -4.05 13.27 -22.81
C SER A 75 -4.98 12.94 -21.64
N TYR A 76 -4.49 12.19 -20.65
CA TYR A 76 -5.26 11.82 -19.47
C TYR A 76 -5.41 13.02 -18.51
N GLN A 77 -6.64 13.52 -18.39
CA GLN A 77 -6.96 14.64 -17.50
C GLN A 77 -7.61 14.16 -16.21
N VAL A 78 -7.04 14.59 -15.09
CA VAL A 78 -7.58 14.30 -13.75
C VAL A 78 -8.83 15.14 -13.50
N ASN A 79 -9.94 14.48 -13.18
CA ASN A 79 -11.16 15.16 -12.74
C ASN A 79 -11.19 15.25 -11.20
N ALA A 80 -10.81 16.40 -10.67
CA ALA A 80 -10.78 16.64 -9.22
C ALA A 80 -12.17 16.55 -8.55
N GLY A 81 -13.22 16.99 -9.23
CA GLY A 81 -14.60 16.91 -8.72
C GLY A 81 -15.04 15.47 -8.50
N ALA A 82 -14.87 14.63 -9.53
CA ALA A 82 -15.20 13.21 -9.44
C ALA A 82 -14.40 12.46 -8.35
N ILE A 83 -13.16 12.88 -8.08
CA ILE A 83 -12.37 12.35 -6.96
C ILE A 83 -12.98 12.76 -5.63
N ALA A 84 -13.33 14.03 -5.46
CA ALA A 84 -13.95 14.54 -4.23
C ALA A 84 -15.28 13.83 -3.93
N ASP A 85 -16.15 13.68 -4.93
CA ASP A 85 -17.42 12.96 -4.78
C ASP A 85 -17.22 11.52 -4.33
N LYS A 86 -16.24 10.81 -4.92
CA LYS A 86 -15.90 9.44 -4.52
C LYS A 86 -15.31 9.37 -3.10
N LEU A 87 -14.45 10.31 -2.72
CA LEU A 87 -13.87 10.37 -1.38
C LEU A 87 -14.96 10.61 -0.31
N ILE A 88 -15.88 11.54 -0.58
CA ILE A 88 -17.02 11.81 0.31
C ILE A 88 -17.94 10.58 0.38
N GLY A 89 -18.24 9.95 -0.77
CA GLY A 89 -19.04 8.73 -0.82
C GLY A 89 -18.45 7.61 0.02
N ASN A 90 -17.14 7.34 -0.13
CA ASN A 90 -16.45 6.33 0.65
C ASN A 90 -16.38 6.67 2.15
N ALA A 91 -16.10 7.92 2.51
CA ALA A 91 -16.09 8.37 3.90
C ALA A 91 -17.46 8.23 4.57
N LYS A 92 -18.54 8.50 3.82
CA LYS A 92 -19.91 8.28 4.28
C LYS A 92 -20.15 6.79 4.56
N GLU A 93 -19.86 5.91 3.61
CA GLU A 93 -20.04 4.46 3.78
C GLU A 93 -19.34 3.93 5.06
N LEU A 94 -18.08 4.33 5.28
CA LEU A 94 -17.33 3.97 6.49
C LEU A 94 -17.97 4.49 7.79
N LEU A 95 -18.57 5.68 7.75
CA LEU A 95 -19.23 6.28 8.91
C LEU A 95 -20.60 5.65 9.18
N GLN A 96 -21.36 5.30 8.13
CA GLN A 96 -22.64 4.60 8.25
C GLN A 96 -22.45 3.15 8.73
N GLY A 97 -21.43 2.45 8.22
CA GLY A 97 -21.10 1.09 8.66
C GLY A 97 -20.61 0.97 10.12
N ARG A 98 -20.30 2.09 10.78
CA ARG A 98 -19.96 2.15 12.22
C ARG A 98 -21.19 2.38 13.12
N GLN A 99 -22.29 2.88 12.56
CA GLN A 99 -23.49 3.26 13.32
C GLN A 99 -24.59 2.18 13.30
N GLY A 100 -24.37 1.07 12.60
CA GLY A 100 -25.15 -0.16 12.72
C GLY A 100 -24.39 -1.20 13.52
#